data_AF-A0A0D3F541-F1
#
_entry.id   AF-A0A0D3F541-F1
#
_cell.length_a   1.000
_cell.length_b   1.000
_cell.length_c   1.000
_cell.angle_alpha   90.00
_cell.angle_beta   90.00
_cell.angle_gamma   90.00
#
_symmetry.space_group_name_H-M   'P 1'
#
loop_
_entity.id
_entity.type
_entity.pdbx_description
1 polymer ?
#
loop_
_entity_poly.entity_id
_entity_poly.type
_entity_poly.pdbx_seq_one_letter_code
_entity_poly.pdbx_strand_id
1 'polypeptide(L)'
;MTADDPRLTARHVKGHVPVRIVMSQSLNLPEEANLWNVHDAYTIVATQRGARRDLQKKLALKGVEVVEFDMLNPRDVMSYCYDRGYLSVLWECGGTLAASAISASVIHKVYAFLAPKIIGGVNAPTPVGELGMNQMTQAIDLIDVSYEQIDRDMLMSGFIQPIPDLSPVIPSVDEMPSVDPEVSPYETNIISFYKTWDTFGAFSNFSPHPIHMPDENGDYFTWPTVEHYYQAHKFIGVDDPQAREIVQEIKLAKSPEEAARIGRTRQREFQELVRPDWDSIKIEVMYRATKRKFSTYSHLTDMLLSTAGSVLVEASPHDLFWGGGREGEGMNYLGRLLMQLRSEILGTIQTAVEVGEPA
;
A
#
# COMPACT_ATOMS: atom_id res chain seq x y z
N MET A 1 -29.23 -13.11 -4.03
CA MET A 1 -29.74 -13.11 -5.43
C MET A 1 -30.99 -13.97 -5.58
N THR A 2 -31.09 -15.13 -4.92
CA THR A 2 -32.28 -15.99 -4.92
C THR A 2 -33.55 -15.38 -4.30
N ALA A 3 -33.48 -14.23 -3.64
CA ALA A 3 -34.63 -13.61 -2.96
C ALA A 3 -35.34 -12.52 -3.78
N ASP A 4 -34.62 -11.70 -4.57
CA ASP A 4 -35.17 -10.44 -5.13
C ASP A 4 -35.25 -10.37 -6.66
N ASP A 5 -34.63 -11.30 -7.39
CA ASP A 5 -34.52 -11.33 -8.88
C ASP A 5 -34.39 -9.94 -9.55
N PRO A 6 -33.36 -9.15 -9.19
CA PRO A 6 -33.25 -7.75 -9.60
C PRO A 6 -32.88 -7.61 -11.08
N ARG A 7 -33.24 -6.47 -11.68
CA ARG A 7 -32.82 -6.11 -13.05
C ARG A 7 -31.44 -5.43 -13.12
N LEU A 8 -31.09 -4.67 -12.07
CA LEU A 8 -29.87 -3.85 -11.97
C LEU A 8 -29.62 -2.95 -13.20
N THR A 9 -30.67 -2.24 -13.65
CA THR A 9 -30.61 -1.29 -14.75
C THR A 9 -31.02 0.12 -14.32
N ALA A 10 -30.38 1.14 -14.88
CA ALA A 10 -30.78 2.54 -14.68
C ALA A 10 -32.09 2.81 -15.42
N ARG A 11 -33.18 3.10 -14.68
CA ARG A 11 -34.54 3.25 -15.26
C ARG A 11 -34.91 4.67 -15.68
N HIS A 12 -34.17 5.67 -15.19
CA HIS A 12 -34.56 7.09 -15.29
C HIS A 12 -33.56 7.99 -16.02
N VAL A 13 -32.46 7.43 -16.55
CA VAL A 13 -31.44 8.19 -17.28
C VAL A 13 -31.32 7.63 -18.70
N LYS A 14 -31.53 8.45 -19.73
CA LYS A 14 -31.21 8.09 -21.12
C LYS A 14 -29.69 8.13 -21.27
N GLY A 15 -29.04 7.00 -21.53
CA GLY A 15 -27.60 6.95 -21.77
C GLY A 15 -26.95 5.64 -21.37
N HIS A 16 -25.80 5.74 -20.69
CA HIS A 16 -24.93 4.62 -20.31
C HIS A 16 -25.64 3.61 -19.40
N VAL A 17 -25.60 2.34 -19.81
CA VAL A 17 -26.09 1.21 -19.01
C VAL A 17 -24.89 0.57 -18.31
N PRO A 18 -24.83 0.55 -16.97
CA PRO A 18 -23.70 -0.05 -16.27
C PRO A 18 -23.62 -1.55 -16.52
N VAL A 19 -22.40 -2.06 -16.58
CA VAL A 19 -22.14 -3.51 -16.63
C VAL A 19 -22.56 -4.13 -15.29
N ARG A 20 -23.26 -5.26 -15.36
CA ARG A 20 -23.70 -6.02 -14.19
C ARG A 20 -22.67 -7.09 -13.85
N ILE A 21 -22.17 -7.10 -12.62
CA ILE A 21 -21.23 -8.12 -12.17
C ILE A 21 -21.88 -8.91 -11.04
N VAL A 22 -21.96 -10.23 -11.21
CA VAL A 22 -22.54 -11.16 -10.24
C VAL A 22 -21.44 -12.01 -9.66
N MET A 23 -21.23 -11.92 -8.35
CA MET A 23 -20.30 -12.79 -7.63
C MET A 23 -21.05 -13.98 -7.02
N SER A 24 -20.61 -15.20 -7.34
CA SER A 24 -21.13 -16.42 -6.72
C SER A 24 -20.06 -17.52 -6.66
N GLN A 25 -19.64 -17.92 -5.45
CA GLN A 25 -18.61 -18.94 -5.27
C GLN A 25 -19.04 -20.31 -5.79
N SER A 26 -20.22 -20.78 -5.38
CA SER A 26 -20.75 -22.10 -5.74
C SER A 26 -21.57 -22.08 -7.04
N LEU A 27 -21.81 -20.91 -7.61
CA LEU A 27 -22.73 -20.69 -8.72
C LEU A 27 -24.13 -21.27 -8.44
N ASN A 28 -24.57 -21.25 -7.18
CA ASN A 28 -25.93 -21.63 -6.78
C ASN A 28 -26.93 -20.51 -7.12
N LEU A 29 -27.06 -20.26 -8.41
CA LEU A 29 -27.91 -19.22 -8.99
C LEU A 29 -29.04 -19.90 -9.80
N PRO A 30 -30.22 -19.27 -9.90
CA PRO A 30 -31.30 -19.79 -10.72
C PRO A 30 -30.93 -19.75 -12.21
N GLU A 31 -31.38 -20.75 -12.97
CA GLU A 31 -31.11 -20.84 -14.41
C GLU A 31 -31.82 -19.74 -15.21
N GLU A 32 -32.92 -19.24 -14.65
CA GLU A 32 -33.70 -18.12 -15.15
C GLU A 32 -33.69 -16.99 -14.12
N ALA A 33 -33.23 -15.82 -14.54
CA ALA A 33 -33.22 -14.59 -13.76
C ALA A 33 -33.21 -13.40 -14.73
N ASN A 34 -33.71 -12.25 -14.28
CA ASN A 34 -33.70 -11.02 -15.07
C ASN A 34 -32.28 -10.57 -15.45
N LEU A 35 -31.28 -10.94 -14.64
CA LEU A 35 -29.86 -10.62 -14.87
C LEU A 35 -29.26 -11.34 -16.09
N TRP A 36 -29.86 -12.45 -16.52
CA TRP A 36 -29.39 -13.22 -17.68
C TRP A 36 -29.92 -12.68 -19.00
N ASN A 37 -30.84 -11.70 -18.97
CA ASN A 37 -31.25 -10.99 -20.17
C ASN A 37 -30.19 -9.97 -20.58
N VAL A 38 -29.30 -10.38 -21.48
CA VAL A 38 -28.18 -9.55 -21.97
C VAL A 38 -28.61 -8.41 -22.89
N HIS A 39 -29.85 -8.41 -23.38
CA HIS A 39 -30.40 -7.29 -24.15
C HIS A 39 -30.61 -6.05 -23.29
N ASP A 40 -30.85 -6.23 -21.99
CA ASP A 40 -31.08 -5.12 -21.07
C ASP A 40 -29.76 -4.47 -20.61
N ALA A 41 -28.72 -5.28 -20.37
CA ALA A 41 -27.37 -4.85 -20.01
C ALA A 41 -26.36 -6.01 -20.14
N TYR A 42 -25.10 -5.69 -20.39
CA TYR A 42 -24.01 -6.68 -20.36
C TYR A 42 -23.84 -7.25 -18.95
N THR A 43 -23.73 -8.57 -18.85
CA THR A 43 -23.63 -9.28 -17.56
C THR A 43 -22.39 -10.15 -17.52
N ILE A 44 -21.63 -10.00 -16.44
CA ILE A 44 -20.47 -10.81 -16.08
C ILE A 44 -20.82 -11.60 -14.82
N VAL A 45 -20.48 -12.88 -14.80
CA VAL A 45 -20.60 -13.76 -13.64
C VAL A 45 -19.20 -14.19 -13.23
N ALA A 46 -18.76 -13.69 -12.08
CA ALA A 46 -17.51 -14.08 -11.43
C ALA A 46 -17.79 -15.27 -10.51
N THR A 47 -17.14 -16.40 -10.80
CA THR A 47 -17.36 -17.67 -10.09
C THR A 47 -16.05 -18.31 -9.69
N GLN A 48 -16.09 -19.22 -8.70
CA GLN A 48 -14.91 -20.01 -8.35
C GLN A 48 -14.67 -21.13 -9.36
N ARG A 49 -13.41 -21.43 -9.65
CA ARG A 49 -13.00 -22.49 -10.58
C ARG A 49 -13.64 -23.82 -10.19
N GLY A 50 -14.28 -24.46 -11.16
CA GLY A 50 -14.95 -25.75 -10.95
C GLY A 50 -16.38 -25.66 -10.41
N ALA A 51 -16.89 -24.45 -10.13
CA ALA A 51 -18.29 -24.27 -9.76
C ALA A 51 -19.23 -24.65 -10.91
N ARG A 52 -20.22 -25.51 -10.63
CA ARG A 52 -21.36 -25.89 -11.49
C ARG A 52 -21.20 -25.62 -13.02
N ARG A 53 -20.35 -26.42 -13.69
CA ARG A 53 -19.98 -26.24 -15.11
C ARG A 53 -21.16 -26.33 -16.09
N ASP A 54 -22.22 -27.07 -15.76
CA ASP A 54 -23.44 -27.13 -16.57
C ASP A 54 -24.12 -25.76 -16.66
N LEU A 55 -24.24 -25.05 -15.53
CA LEU A 55 -24.84 -23.74 -15.49
C LEU A 55 -23.95 -22.69 -16.15
N GLN A 56 -22.64 -22.76 -15.97
CA GLN A 56 -21.70 -21.88 -16.69
C GLN A 56 -21.92 -21.94 -18.21
N LYS A 57 -22.04 -23.15 -18.77
CA LYS A 57 -22.30 -23.35 -20.20
C LYS A 57 -23.64 -22.77 -20.63
N LYS A 58 -24.70 -22.97 -19.83
CA LYS A 58 -26.03 -22.40 -20.09
C LYS A 58 -26.00 -20.87 -20.10
N LEU A 59 -25.30 -20.26 -19.14
CA LEU A 59 -25.15 -18.80 -19.05
C LEU A 59 -24.35 -18.26 -20.24
N ALA A 60 -23.25 -18.91 -20.61
CA ALA A 60 -22.46 -18.54 -21.79
C ALA A 60 -23.29 -18.61 -23.10
N LEU A 61 -24.16 -19.62 -23.24
CA LEU A 61 -25.08 -19.72 -24.38
C LEU A 61 -26.11 -18.59 -24.43
N LYS A 62 -26.47 -18.01 -23.27
CA LYS A 62 -27.32 -16.81 -23.17
C LYS A 62 -26.55 -15.50 -23.41
N GLY A 63 -25.24 -15.57 -23.69
CA GLY A 63 -24.37 -14.41 -23.92
C GLY A 63 -23.82 -13.77 -22.65
N VAL A 64 -24.01 -14.41 -21.48
CA VAL A 64 -23.43 -13.96 -20.22
C VAL A 64 -21.95 -14.33 -20.17
N GLU A 65 -21.08 -13.38 -19.84
CA GLU A 65 -19.66 -13.66 -19.65
C GLU A 65 -19.46 -14.38 -18.32
N VAL A 66 -18.83 -15.56 -18.33
CA VAL A 66 -18.51 -16.30 -17.12
C VAL A 66 -17.00 -16.30 -16.94
N VAL A 67 -16.55 -15.77 -15.80
CA VAL A 67 -15.13 -15.65 -15.45
C VAL A 67 -14.85 -16.51 -14.23
N GLU A 68 -13.92 -17.44 -14.36
CA GLU A 68 -13.49 -18.30 -13.26
C GLU A 68 -12.27 -17.71 -12.54
N PHE A 69 -12.35 -17.65 -11.21
CA PHE A 69 -11.27 -17.29 -10.30
C PHE A 69 -10.86 -18.52 -9.49
N ASP A 70 -9.57 -18.70 -9.20
CA ASP A 70 -9.11 -19.83 -8.37
C ASP A 70 -9.73 -19.80 -6.96
N MET A 71 -9.74 -18.61 -6.35
CA MET A 71 -10.50 -18.30 -5.16
C MET A 71 -11.25 -17.00 -5.37
N LEU A 72 -12.58 -17.06 -5.42
CA LEU A 72 -13.39 -15.86 -5.66
C LEU A 72 -13.41 -14.96 -4.42
N ASN A 73 -12.81 -13.77 -4.52
CA ASN A 73 -12.81 -12.74 -3.48
C ASN A 73 -13.03 -11.34 -4.10
N PRO A 74 -13.48 -10.34 -3.29
CA PRO A 74 -13.73 -8.99 -3.78
C PRO A 74 -12.52 -8.29 -4.42
N ARG A 75 -11.31 -8.50 -3.91
CA ARG A 75 -10.08 -7.85 -4.40
C ARG A 75 -9.75 -8.26 -5.82
N ASP A 76 -9.77 -9.55 -6.11
CA ASP A 76 -9.48 -10.07 -7.45
C ASP A 76 -10.53 -9.63 -8.48
N VAL A 77 -11.80 -9.56 -8.05
CA VAL A 77 -12.87 -9.06 -8.93
C VAL A 77 -12.67 -7.58 -9.22
N MET A 78 -12.24 -6.76 -8.26
CA MET A 78 -11.91 -5.36 -8.51
C MET A 78 -10.66 -5.18 -9.38
N SER A 79 -9.63 -6.02 -9.21
CA SER A 79 -8.45 -6.03 -10.08
C SER A 79 -8.84 -6.36 -11.53
N TYR A 80 -9.66 -7.40 -11.72
CA TYR A 80 -10.25 -7.73 -13.02
C TYR A 80 -11.06 -6.56 -13.61
N CYS A 81 -11.81 -5.84 -12.78
CA CYS A 81 -12.57 -4.68 -13.24
C CYS A 81 -11.66 -3.55 -13.71
N TYR A 82 -10.57 -3.30 -12.97
CA TYR A 82 -9.56 -2.30 -13.32
C TYR A 82 -8.88 -2.63 -14.65
N ASP A 83 -8.45 -3.88 -14.86
CA ASP A 83 -7.83 -4.31 -16.12
C ASP A 83 -8.76 -4.19 -17.32
N ARG A 84 -10.08 -4.27 -17.09
CA ARG A 84 -11.13 -4.04 -18.09
C ARG A 84 -11.46 -2.56 -18.31
N GLY A 85 -10.84 -1.65 -17.56
CA GLY A 85 -11.06 -0.21 -17.66
C GLY A 85 -12.31 0.30 -16.91
N TYR A 86 -12.88 -0.49 -16.00
CA TYR A 86 -13.98 -0.02 -15.15
C TYR A 86 -13.44 0.82 -14.00
N LEU A 87 -13.70 2.12 -14.05
CA LEU A 87 -13.18 3.09 -13.08
C LEU A 87 -14.04 3.24 -11.82
N SER A 88 -15.30 2.81 -11.88
CA SER A 88 -16.27 2.97 -10.80
C SER A 88 -17.18 1.75 -10.69
N VAL A 89 -17.33 1.22 -9.48
CA VAL A 89 -18.23 0.11 -9.19
C VAL A 89 -19.18 0.52 -8.08
N LEU A 90 -20.49 0.34 -8.32
CA LEU A 90 -21.51 0.45 -7.28
C LEU A 90 -21.73 -0.93 -6.68
N TRP A 91 -21.44 -1.07 -5.38
CA TRP A 91 -21.49 -2.36 -4.69
C TRP A 91 -22.80 -2.53 -3.91
N GLU A 92 -23.76 -3.23 -4.50
CA GLU A 92 -25.03 -3.58 -3.86
C GLU A 92 -25.05 -5.07 -3.49
N CYS A 93 -25.06 -5.38 -2.20
CA CYS A 93 -25.10 -6.77 -1.74
C CYS A 93 -25.63 -6.92 -0.31
N GLY A 94 -25.80 -8.16 0.13
CA GLY A 94 -26.14 -8.47 1.53
C GLY A 94 -24.95 -8.31 2.48
N GLY A 95 -25.23 -8.21 3.77
CA GLY A 95 -24.25 -7.88 4.81
C GLY A 95 -22.98 -8.74 4.80
N THR A 96 -23.06 -10.04 4.51
CA THR A 96 -21.89 -10.92 4.46
C THR A 96 -20.90 -10.53 3.36
N LEU A 97 -21.38 -10.24 2.14
CA LEU A 97 -20.51 -9.84 1.04
C LEU A 97 -20.03 -8.39 1.23
N ALA A 98 -20.86 -7.53 1.82
CA ALA A 98 -20.47 -6.16 2.15
C ALA A 98 -19.33 -6.15 3.16
N ALA A 99 -19.44 -6.94 4.23
CA ALA A 99 -18.38 -7.12 5.22
C ALA A 99 -17.09 -7.63 4.56
N SER A 100 -17.18 -8.67 3.72
CA SER A 100 -16.02 -9.19 3.00
C SER A 100 -15.36 -8.14 2.08
N ALA A 101 -16.13 -7.30 1.40
CA ALA A 101 -15.59 -6.24 0.55
C ALA A 101 -14.96 -5.10 1.35
N ILE A 102 -15.57 -4.71 2.49
CA ILE A 102 -15.00 -3.73 3.42
C ILE A 102 -13.68 -4.26 4.00
N SER A 103 -13.66 -5.51 4.50
CA SER A 103 -12.44 -6.16 5.01
C SER A 103 -11.35 -6.27 3.95
N ALA A 104 -11.71 -6.45 2.67
CA ALA A 104 -10.74 -6.50 1.56
C ALA A 104 -10.14 -5.13 1.18
N SER A 105 -10.60 -4.04 1.82
CA SER A 105 -10.20 -2.65 1.55
C SER A 105 -10.46 -2.18 0.13
N VAL A 106 -11.54 -2.68 -0.50
CA VAL A 106 -11.93 -2.28 -1.87
C VAL A 106 -13.04 -1.22 -1.92
N ILE A 107 -13.69 -0.97 -0.77
CA ILE A 107 -14.76 0.01 -0.64
C ILE A 107 -14.18 1.35 -0.22
N HIS A 108 -14.38 2.36 -1.06
CA HIS A 108 -13.84 3.71 -0.84
C HIS A 108 -14.88 4.62 -0.20
N LYS A 109 -16.13 4.56 -0.67
CA LYS A 109 -17.24 5.42 -0.26
C LYS A 109 -18.45 4.58 0.14
N VAL A 110 -19.10 4.97 1.22
CA VAL A 110 -20.31 4.34 1.75
C VAL A 110 -21.50 5.28 1.52
N TYR A 111 -22.63 4.69 1.13
CA TYR A 111 -23.94 5.32 1.12
C TYR A 111 -24.87 4.44 1.98
N ALA A 112 -25.31 4.97 3.12
CA ALA A 112 -26.19 4.30 4.06
C ALA A 112 -27.56 4.96 4.07
N PHE A 113 -28.59 4.22 3.67
CA PHE A 113 -29.98 4.68 3.70
C PHE A 113 -30.66 4.19 4.97
N LEU A 114 -31.17 5.13 5.77
CA LEU A 114 -31.90 4.87 7.00
C LEU A 114 -33.37 5.24 6.80
N ALA A 115 -34.24 4.23 6.81
CA ALA A 115 -35.67 4.43 6.81
C ALA A 115 -36.20 4.60 8.25
N PRO A 116 -37.26 5.40 8.48
CA PRO A 116 -37.89 5.58 9.79
C PRO A 116 -38.74 4.35 10.13
N LYS A 117 -38.10 3.19 10.31
CA LYS A 117 -38.71 1.88 10.60
C LYS A 117 -37.85 1.11 11.58
N ILE A 118 -38.48 0.34 12.47
CA ILE A 118 -37.82 -0.49 13.46
C ILE A 118 -38.28 -1.93 13.25
N ILE A 119 -37.34 -2.84 12.98
CA ILE A 119 -37.61 -4.28 12.80
C ILE A 119 -37.12 -5.06 14.03
N GLY A 120 -35.87 -4.84 14.45
CA GLY A 120 -35.24 -5.53 15.59
C GLY A 120 -35.09 -7.04 15.38
N GLY A 121 -34.44 -7.71 16.34
CA GLY A 121 -34.29 -9.17 16.38
C GLY A 121 -32.86 -9.66 16.16
N VAL A 122 -32.49 -10.70 16.91
CA VAL A 122 -31.13 -11.29 16.90
C VAL A 122 -30.76 -11.91 15.54
N ASN A 123 -31.75 -12.41 14.81
CA ASN A 123 -31.57 -13.03 13.50
C ASN A 123 -31.91 -12.07 12.34
N ALA A 124 -32.17 -10.78 12.63
CA ALA A 124 -32.45 -9.82 11.57
C ALA A 124 -31.17 -9.56 10.75
N PRO A 125 -31.26 -9.49 9.41
CA PRO A 125 -30.10 -9.21 8.58
C PRO A 125 -29.56 -7.81 8.88
N THR A 126 -28.25 -7.72 9.08
CA THR A 126 -27.55 -6.45 9.28
C THR A 126 -27.03 -5.89 7.96
N PRO A 127 -26.94 -4.55 7.80
CA PRO A 127 -26.39 -3.93 6.58
C PRO A 127 -24.96 -4.35 6.28
N VAL A 128 -24.16 -4.53 7.32
CA VAL A 128 -22.80 -5.08 7.27
C VAL A 128 -22.77 -6.27 8.22
N GLY A 129 -22.30 -7.41 7.72
CA GLY A 129 -22.12 -8.63 8.50
C GLY A 129 -20.93 -8.54 9.45
N GLU A 130 -20.45 -9.69 9.90
CA GLU A 130 -19.33 -9.77 10.84
C GLU A 130 -18.03 -9.21 10.23
N LEU A 131 -17.51 -8.15 10.85
CA LEU A 131 -16.17 -7.60 10.59
C LEU A 131 -15.14 -8.05 11.64
N GLY A 132 -15.56 -8.76 12.69
CA GLY A 132 -14.69 -9.22 13.78
C GLY A 132 -14.30 -8.12 14.78
N MET A 133 -14.97 -6.97 14.74
CA MET A 133 -14.76 -5.85 15.67
C MET A 133 -15.63 -6.03 16.92
N ASN A 134 -14.99 -6.07 18.09
CA ASN A 134 -15.66 -6.31 19.37
C ASN A 134 -15.71 -5.07 20.27
N GLN A 135 -14.93 -4.03 19.94
CA GLN A 135 -14.86 -2.78 20.68
C GLN A 135 -15.09 -1.59 19.73
N MET A 136 -15.72 -0.52 20.24
CA MET A 136 -16.02 0.67 19.43
C MET A 136 -14.76 1.38 18.92
N THR A 137 -13.64 1.28 19.65
CA THR A 137 -12.32 1.78 19.22
C THR A 137 -11.77 1.07 17.97
N GLN A 138 -12.33 -0.10 17.62
CA GLN A 138 -11.97 -0.84 16.41
C GLN A 138 -12.92 -0.53 15.24
N ALA A 139 -13.95 0.28 15.46
CA ALA A 139 -14.91 0.62 14.42
C ALA A 139 -14.23 1.42 13.32
N ILE A 140 -14.71 1.22 12.09
CA ILE A 140 -14.22 1.97 10.94
C ILE A 140 -14.90 3.34 10.94
N ASP A 141 -14.09 4.39 11.08
CA ASP A 141 -14.57 5.76 10.95
C ASP A 141 -14.82 6.13 9.49
N LEU A 142 -15.89 6.89 9.29
CA LEU A 142 -16.15 7.58 8.02
C LEU A 142 -15.66 9.02 8.13
N ILE A 143 -14.99 9.49 7.08
CA ILE A 143 -14.58 10.89 6.92
C ILE A 143 -15.41 11.58 5.84
N ASP A 144 -15.42 12.91 5.88
CA ASP A 144 -16.21 13.76 4.98
C ASP A 144 -17.68 13.34 4.96
N VAL A 145 -18.23 13.13 6.16
CA VAL A 145 -19.57 12.59 6.33
C VAL A 145 -20.61 13.67 6.03
N SER A 146 -21.52 13.35 5.11
CA SER A 146 -22.67 14.17 4.76
C SER A 146 -23.96 13.49 5.17
N TYR A 147 -24.94 14.30 5.61
CA TYR A 147 -26.29 13.85 5.91
C TYR A 147 -27.28 14.59 5.02
N GLU A 148 -28.14 13.83 4.34
CA GLU A 148 -29.16 14.36 3.44
C GLU A 148 -30.49 13.66 3.73
N GLN A 149 -31.60 14.42 3.78
CA GLN A 149 -32.93 13.84 3.86
C GLN A 149 -33.51 13.66 2.46
N ILE A 150 -33.88 12.43 2.12
CA ILE A 150 -34.52 12.08 0.85
C ILE A 150 -35.92 11.56 1.16
N ASP A 151 -36.93 12.37 0.88
CA ASP A 151 -38.32 12.13 1.27
C ASP A 151 -38.46 11.87 2.79
N ARG A 152 -38.72 10.61 3.16
CA ARG A 152 -38.86 10.18 4.56
C ARG A 152 -37.62 9.49 5.10
N ASP A 153 -36.66 9.18 4.24
CA ASP A 153 -35.46 8.43 4.58
C ASP A 153 -34.27 9.39 4.72
N MET A 154 -33.25 8.95 5.45
CA MET A 154 -32.02 9.71 5.65
C MET A 154 -30.86 9.00 4.95
N LEU A 155 -30.14 9.73 4.12
CA LEU A 155 -28.90 9.28 3.50
C LEU A 155 -27.72 9.80 4.32
N MET A 156 -26.90 8.90 4.82
CA MET A 156 -25.56 9.19 5.31
C MET A 156 -24.55 8.75 4.25
N SER A 157 -23.63 9.64 3.84
CA SER A 157 -22.55 9.29 2.92
C SER A 157 -21.20 9.72 3.48
N GLY A 158 -20.13 8.99 3.17
CA GLY A 158 -18.78 9.30 3.65
C GLY A 158 -17.75 8.32 3.11
N PHE A 159 -16.46 8.61 3.30
CA PHE A 159 -15.36 7.76 2.87
C PHE A 159 -14.80 6.95 4.04
N ILE A 160 -14.41 5.70 3.81
CA ILE A 160 -13.80 4.85 4.85
C ILE A 160 -12.36 5.34 5.14
N GLN A 161 -11.95 5.37 6.42
CA GLN A 161 -10.56 5.61 6.81
C GLN A 161 -9.75 4.31 7.09
N PRO A 162 -8.46 4.28 6.71
CA PRO A 162 -7.86 5.18 5.73
C PRO A 162 -8.63 5.01 4.42
N ILE A 163 -8.84 6.10 3.67
CA ILE A 163 -9.12 5.94 2.24
C ILE A 163 -8.00 5.02 1.79
N PRO A 164 -8.28 3.84 1.20
CA PRO A 164 -7.21 2.97 0.74
C PRO A 164 -6.29 3.85 -0.07
N ASP A 165 -5.16 4.21 0.54
CA ASP A 165 -4.18 4.99 -0.15
C ASP A 165 -3.79 4.03 -1.29
N LEU A 166 -3.58 4.54 -2.49
CA LEU A 166 -3.01 3.73 -3.60
C LEU A 166 -1.57 3.29 -3.28
N SER A 167 -1.22 3.23 -2.00
CA SER A 167 0.05 3.04 -1.37
C SER A 167 0.12 1.63 -0.79
N PRO A 168 1.23 0.92 -1.03
CA PRO A 168 1.36 -0.51 -0.78
C PRO A 168 1.49 -0.92 0.70
N VAL A 169 1.16 -2.18 0.98
CA VAL A 169 1.16 -2.84 2.30
C VAL A 169 2.61 -3.26 2.71
N ILE A 170 2.88 -3.69 3.96
CA ILE A 170 4.18 -4.19 4.52
C ILE A 170 4.01 -5.51 5.33
N PRO A 171 5.04 -6.39 5.46
CA PRO A 171 4.91 -7.79 5.93
C PRO A 171 4.64 -7.95 7.43
N SER A 172 4.23 -9.17 7.82
CA SER A 172 3.70 -9.52 9.15
C SER A 172 4.74 -9.62 10.29
N VAL A 173 4.20 -9.49 11.50
CA VAL A 173 4.89 -9.30 12.80
C VAL A 173 5.84 -10.42 13.21
N ASP A 174 5.65 -11.65 12.72
CA ASP A 174 6.46 -12.81 13.12
C ASP A 174 7.89 -12.81 12.57
N GLU A 175 8.20 -11.90 11.64
CA GLU A 175 9.54 -11.72 11.07
C GLU A 175 10.28 -10.49 11.63
N MET A 176 9.75 -9.87 12.69
CA MET A 176 10.36 -8.72 13.35
C MET A 176 11.28 -9.19 14.49
N PRO A 177 12.62 -9.07 14.39
CA PRO A 177 13.43 -9.03 15.59
C PRO A 177 13.06 -7.75 16.34
N SER A 178 12.93 -7.86 17.66
CA SER A 178 12.56 -6.80 18.61
C SER A 178 13.24 -5.45 18.28
N VAL A 179 12.47 -4.51 17.73
CA VAL A 179 12.91 -3.13 17.47
C VAL A 179 11.88 -2.17 18.06
N ASP A 180 12.41 -1.21 18.83
CA ASP A 180 11.79 -0.04 19.44
C ASP A 180 10.80 -0.32 20.61
N PRO A 181 11.24 -0.18 21.88
CA PRO A 181 10.41 -0.46 23.07
C PRO A 181 9.25 0.52 23.26
N GLU A 182 9.17 1.61 22.49
CA GLU A 182 8.06 2.58 22.53
C GLU A 182 6.93 2.24 21.55
N VAL A 183 7.09 1.22 20.68
CA VAL A 183 6.04 0.79 19.75
C VAL A 183 5.03 -0.09 20.50
N SER A 184 3.87 0.49 20.81
CA SER A 184 2.74 -0.27 21.36
C SER A 184 2.11 -1.13 20.26
N PRO A 185 1.98 -2.47 20.44
CA PRO A 185 1.38 -3.36 19.45
C PRO A 185 -0.14 -3.16 19.26
N TYR A 186 -0.75 -2.23 19.99
CA TYR A 186 -2.19 -1.97 19.99
C TYR A 186 -2.60 -0.70 19.22
N GLU A 187 -1.65 0.16 18.84
CA GLU A 187 -1.90 1.41 18.08
C GLU A 187 -0.71 1.71 17.15
N THR A 188 -0.44 0.82 16.20
CA THR A 188 0.70 1.00 15.28
C THR A 188 0.34 1.98 14.17
N ASN A 189 0.64 3.27 14.35
CA ASN A 189 0.57 4.25 13.27
C ASN A 189 1.65 3.94 12.23
N ILE A 190 1.26 3.70 10.98
CA ILE A 190 2.19 3.46 9.87
C ILE A 190 2.36 4.76 9.08
N ILE A 191 3.60 5.20 8.92
CA ILE A 191 3.97 6.35 8.09
C ILE A 191 4.72 5.84 6.87
N SER A 192 4.03 5.90 5.73
CA SER A 192 4.60 5.55 4.43
C SER A 192 5.24 6.77 3.77
N PHE A 193 6.41 6.57 3.16
CA PHE A 193 7.09 7.56 2.34
C PHE A 193 7.60 6.90 1.06
N TYR A 194 7.45 7.56 -0.07
CA TYR A 194 7.97 7.04 -1.34
C TYR A 194 8.45 8.15 -2.27
N LYS A 195 7.60 9.14 -2.56
CA LYS A 195 7.98 10.22 -3.47
C LYS A 195 8.66 11.33 -2.70
N THR A 196 9.69 11.92 -3.30
CA THR A 196 10.51 12.96 -2.67
C THR A 196 9.76 14.26 -2.42
N TRP A 197 8.57 14.44 -2.99
CA TRP A 197 7.68 15.59 -2.81
C TRP A 197 6.58 15.38 -1.77
N ASP A 198 6.46 14.18 -1.19
CA ASP A 198 5.48 13.89 -0.14
C ASP A 198 5.90 14.50 1.20
N THR A 199 4.98 14.55 2.17
CA THR A 199 5.20 15.10 3.52
C THR A 199 6.45 14.53 4.21
N PHE A 200 6.70 13.23 4.02
CA PHE A 200 7.88 12.52 4.52
C PHE A 200 8.84 12.11 3.39
N GLY A 201 8.71 12.71 2.20
CA GLY A 201 9.55 12.42 1.03
C GLY A 201 11.04 12.65 1.27
N ALA A 202 11.35 13.52 2.23
CA ALA A 202 12.72 13.73 2.70
C ALA A 202 13.32 12.52 3.43
N PHE A 203 12.56 11.46 3.73
CA PHE A 203 13.09 10.20 4.25
C PHE A 203 13.70 9.31 3.17
N SER A 204 13.28 9.48 1.91
CA SER A 204 13.86 8.75 0.78
C SER A 204 15.36 9.06 0.59
N ASN A 205 16.16 8.05 0.27
CA ASN A 205 17.54 8.17 -0.19
C ASN A 205 17.67 8.94 -1.52
N PHE A 206 16.58 9.07 -2.28
CA PHE A 206 16.49 9.88 -3.49
C PHE A 206 16.24 11.37 -3.22
N SER A 207 15.98 11.78 -1.97
CA SER A 207 15.75 13.20 -1.66
C SER A 207 16.99 14.05 -2.00
N PRO A 208 16.84 15.27 -2.55
CA PRO A 208 17.95 16.15 -2.95
C PRO A 208 18.61 16.85 -1.75
N HIS A 209 19.20 16.06 -0.85
CA HIS A 209 19.91 16.51 0.34
C HIS A 209 21.38 16.10 0.25
N PRO A 210 22.27 17.03 -0.14
CA PRO A 210 23.69 16.72 -0.25
C PRO A 210 24.31 16.25 1.08
N ILE A 211 25.19 15.26 1.01
CA ILE A 211 25.90 14.72 2.18
C ILE A 211 27.41 14.84 2.01
N HIS A 212 28.09 15.26 3.08
CA HIS A 212 29.55 15.38 3.09
C HIS A 212 30.17 14.12 3.69
N MET A 213 30.70 13.25 2.83
CA MET A 213 31.17 11.91 3.18
C MET A 213 32.48 11.56 2.45
N PRO A 214 33.34 10.71 3.02
CA PRO A 214 34.57 10.30 2.37
C PRO A 214 34.30 9.59 1.05
N ASP A 215 35.20 9.76 0.10
CA ASP A 215 35.21 9.11 -1.20
C ASP A 215 36.20 7.93 -1.26
N GLU A 216 36.48 7.44 -2.47
CA GLU A 216 37.37 6.31 -2.73
C GLU A 216 38.81 6.50 -2.22
N ASN A 217 39.28 7.75 -2.10
CA ASN A 217 40.61 8.09 -1.63
C ASN A 217 40.65 8.44 -0.14
N GLY A 218 39.49 8.40 0.54
CA GLY A 218 39.34 8.87 1.92
C GLY A 218 39.18 10.38 2.04
N ASP A 219 39.17 11.11 0.92
CA ASP A 219 38.94 12.55 0.89
C ASP A 219 37.45 12.84 0.99
N TYR A 220 37.08 13.91 1.70
CA TYR A 220 35.67 14.25 1.83
C TYR A 220 35.11 14.87 0.55
N PHE A 221 34.01 14.29 0.07
CA PHE A 221 33.27 14.75 -1.10
C PHE A 221 31.82 15.08 -0.73
N THR A 222 31.23 16.05 -1.43
CA THR A 222 29.82 16.41 -1.28
C THR A 222 29.00 15.65 -2.31
N TRP A 223 28.39 14.56 -1.86
CA TRP A 223 27.55 13.70 -2.69
C TRP A 223 26.17 14.35 -2.85
N PRO A 224 25.62 14.44 -4.08
CA PRO A 224 24.34 15.12 -4.31
C PRO A 224 23.17 14.50 -3.53
N THR A 225 23.16 13.17 -3.37
CA THR A 225 22.17 12.44 -2.57
C THR A 225 22.81 11.22 -1.91
N VAL A 226 22.08 10.61 -0.97
CA VAL A 226 22.42 9.30 -0.39
C VAL A 226 22.54 8.23 -1.48
N GLU A 227 21.67 8.27 -2.50
CA GLU A 227 21.71 7.31 -3.61
C GLU A 227 23.03 7.38 -4.42
N HIS A 228 23.58 8.58 -4.66
CA HIS A 228 24.88 8.72 -5.35
C HIS A 228 26.00 8.04 -4.55
N TYR A 229 26.05 8.30 -3.25
CA TYR A 229 27.01 7.68 -2.35
C TYR A 229 26.87 6.16 -2.35
N TYR A 230 25.64 5.65 -2.21
CA TYR A 230 25.34 4.21 -2.14
C TYR A 230 25.73 3.48 -3.43
N GLN A 231 25.37 4.01 -4.60
CA GLN A 231 25.69 3.38 -5.89
C GLN A 231 27.19 3.41 -6.18
N ALA A 232 27.90 4.49 -5.86
CA ALA A 232 29.35 4.57 -6.03
C ALA A 232 30.08 3.56 -5.14
N HIS A 233 29.64 3.38 -3.90
CA HIS A 233 30.28 2.49 -2.92
C HIS A 233 30.25 0.99 -3.29
N LYS A 234 29.50 0.61 -4.34
CA LYS A 234 29.57 -0.72 -4.95
C LYS A 234 30.92 -1.00 -5.62
N PHE A 235 31.55 0.03 -6.16
CA PHE A 235 32.75 -0.08 -6.99
C PHE A 235 33.99 0.46 -6.26
N ILE A 236 33.80 1.17 -5.14
CA ILE A 236 34.90 1.66 -4.29
C ILE A 236 35.62 0.49 -3.60
N GLY A 237 36.95 0.49 -3.67
CA GLY A 237 37.82 -0.52 -3.08
C GLY A 237 38.26 -1.63 -4.04
N VAL A 238 37.78 -1.59 -5.29
CA VAL A 238 38.26 -2.47 -6.36
C VAL A 238 39.43 -1.79 -7.07
N ASP A 239 40.58 -2.46 -7.14
CA ASP A 239 41.78 -1.94 -7.81
C ASP A 239 41.70 -2.16 -9.33
N ASP A 240 40.72 -1.51 -9.96
CA ASP A 240 40.50 -1.55 -11.40
C ASP A 240 40.21 -0.13 -11.95
N PRO A 241 40.88 0.32 -13.03
CA PRO A 241 40.63 1.63 -13.63
C PRO A 241 39.18 1.84 -14.07
N GLN A 242 38.52 0.80 -14.57
CA GLN A 242 37.13 0.85 -15.03
C GLN A 242 36.17 1.03 -13.86
N ALA A 243 36.45 0.43 -12.70
CA ALA A 243 35.68 0.66 -11.48
C ALA A 243 35.73 2.14 -11.06
N ARG A 244 36.92 2.78 -11.15
CA ARG A 244 37.09 4.21 -10.87
C ARG A 244 36.30 5.09 -11.85
N GLU A 245 36.30 4.74 -13.14
CA GLU A 245 35.50 5.45 -14.14
C GLU A 245 33.99 5.38 -13.83
N ILE A 246 33.50 4.21 -13.41
CA ILE A 246 32.10 4.03 -13.00
C ILE A 246 31.77 4.91 -11.79
N VAL A 247 32.66 4.98 -10.79
CA VAL A 247 32.47 5.86 -9.61
C VAL A 247 32.38 7.32 -10.05
N GLN A 248 33.25 7.77 -10.97
CA GLN A 248 33.21 9.14 -11.50
C GLN A 248 31.93 9.40 -12.32
N GLU A 249 31.46 8.42 -13.12
CA GLU A 249 30.19 8.50 -13.85
C GLU A 249 29.01 8.70 -12.89
N ILE A 250 28.99 7.93 -11.79
CA ILE A 250 27.95 8.06 -10.74
C ILE A 250 28.06 9.40 -10.01
N LYS A 251 29.26 9.86 -9.67
CA LYS A 251 29.49 11.18 -9.03
C LYS A 251 28.97 12.34 -9.89
N LEU A 252 29.07 12.22 -11.22
CA LEU A 252 28.65 13.24 -12.20
C LEU A 252 27.19 13.14 -12.64
N ALA A 253 26.45 12.12 -12.19
CA ALA A 253 25.04 11.96 -12.50
C ALA A 253 24.23 13.20 -12.06
N LYS A 254 23.26 13.62 -12.88
CA LYS A 254 22.49 14.85 -12.63
C LYS A 254 21.30 14.63 -11.70
N SER A 255 20.93 13.38 -11.47
CA SER A 255 19.77 12.99 -10.67
C SER A 255 20.01 11.66 -9.95
N PRO A 256 19.36 11.43 -8.80
CA PRO A 256 19.47 10.16 -8.08
C PRO A 256 18.95 8.97 -8.92
N GLU A 257 17.96 9.17 -9.78
CA GLU A 257 17.47 8.16 -10.74
C GLU A 257 18.55 7.79 -11.76
N GLU A 258 19.31 8.78 -12.25
CA GLU A 258 20.43 8.54 -13.15
C GLU A 258 21.57 7.79 -12.45
N ALA A 259 21.92 8.18 -11.22
CA ALA A 259 22.91 7.47 -10.41
C ALA A 259 22.49 6.01 -10.15
N ALA A 260 21.22 5.78 -9.79
CA ALA A 260 20.64 4.45 -9.60
C ALA A 260 20.67 3.62 -10.89
N ARG A 261 20.33 4.22 -12.03
CA ARG A 261 20.37 3.58 -13.34
C ARG A 261 21.79 3.16 -13.70
N ILE A 262 22.77 4.06 -13.60
CA ILE A 262 24.18 3.78 -13.90
C ILE A 262 24.67 2.65 -12.98
N GLY A 263 24.54 2.80 -11.66
CA GLY A 263 25.03 1.80 -10.70
C GLY A 263 24.41 0.42 -10.88
N ARG A 264 23.09 0.32 -11.17
CA ARG A 264 22.41 -0.96 -11.43
C ARG A 264 22.81 -1.57 -12.77
N THR A 265 22.96 -0.76 -13.82
CA THR A 265 23.39 -1.26 -15.13
C THR A 265 24.82 -1.79 -15.06
N ARG A 266 25.75 -1.00 -14.50
CA ARG A 266 27.16 -1.39 -14.38
C ARG A 266 27.37 -2.62 -13.50
N GLN A 267 26.59 -2.75 -12.42
CA GLN A 267 26.60 -3.96 -11.58
C GLN A 267 26.22 -5.23 -12.36
N ARG A 268 25.31 -5.13 -13.35
CA ARG A 268 24.90 -6.28 -14.18
C ARG A 268 25.89 -6.56 -15.30
N GLU A 269 26.48 -5.51 -15.87
CA GLU A 269 27.46 -5.63 -16.97
C GLU A 269 28.82 -6.13 -16.48
N PHE A 270 29.26 -5.66 -15.31
CA PHE A 270 30.59 -5.88 -14.75
C PHE A 270 30.48 -6.34 -13.30
N GLN A 271 29.99 -7.56 -13.09
CA GLN A 271 29.79 -8.11 -11.74
C GLN A 271 31.12 -8.29 -11.00
N GLU A 272 32.21 -8.53 -11.73
CA GLU A 272 33.58 -8.63 -11.24
C GLU A 272 34.16 -7.31 -10.70
N LEU A 273 33.60 -6.17 -11.12
CA LEU A 273 34.01 -4.85 -10.66
C LEU A 273 33.23 -4.39 -9.41
N VAL A 274 32.26 -5.18 -8.96
CA VAL A 274 31.57 -4.94 -7.70
C VAL A 274 32.42 -5.50 -6.57
N ARG A 275 32.59 -4.72 -5.51
CA ARG A 275 33.37 -5.16 -4.34
C ARG A 275 32.83 -6.48 -3.76
N PRO A 276 33.73 -7.41 -3.36
CA PRO A 276 33.34 -8.77 -3.01
C PRO A 276 32.51 -8.87 -1.72
N ASP A 277 32.62 -7.89 -0.81
CA ASP A 277 31.89 -7.81 0.46
C ASP A 277 30.59 -7.01 0.36
N TRP A 278 30.18 -6.58 -0.85
CA TRP A 278 29.04 -5.67 -1.04
C TRP A 278 27.76 -6.14 -0.36
N ASP A 279 27.41 -7.42 -0.50
CA ASP A 279 26.17 -7.96 0.08
C ASP A 279 26.15 -7.90 1.61
N SER A 280 27.32 -7.96 2.25
CA SER A 280 27.46 -7.86 3.71
C SER A 280 27.44 -6.41 4.20
N ILE A 281 27.94 -5.46 3.41
CA ILE A 281 28.13 -4.07 3.87
C ILE A 281 27.07 -3.09 3.38
N LYS A 282 26.24 -3.45 2.39
CA LYS A 282 25.25 -2.53 1.78
C LYS A 282 24.32 -1.87 2.79
N ILE A 283 23.92 -2.61 3.84
CA ILE A 283 23.10 -2.11 4.94
C ILE A 283 23.83 -1.00 5.70
N GLU A 284 25.08 -1.25 6.08
CA GLU A 284 25.92 -0.30 6.81
C GLU A 284 26.24 0.95 5.98
N VAL A 285 26.52 0.80 4.67
CA VAL A 285 26.77 1.92 3.76
C VAL A 285 25.55 2.84 3.67
N MET A 286 24.36 2.27 3.49
CA MET A 286 23.10 3.04 3.48
C MET A 286 22.86 3.73 4.82
N TYR A 287 23.09 3.01 5.93
CA TYR A 287 22.90 3.55 7.27
C TYR A 287 23.79 4.76 7.55
N ARG A 288 25.10 4.65 7.26
CA ARG A 288 26.05 5.76 7.45
C ARG A 288 25.67 7.00 6.65
N ALA A 289 25.31 6.83 5.38
CA ALA A 289 24.91 7.93 4.51
C ALA A 289 23.60 8.58 4.97
N THR A 290 22.63 7.77 5.37
CA THR A 290 21.34 8.22 5.92
C THR A 290 21.56 8.96 7.23
N LYS A 291 22.30 8.38 8.18
CA LYS A 291 22.66 9.02 9.45
C LYS A 291 23.33 10.38 9.21
N ARG A 292 24.29 10.46 8.29
CA ARG A 292 24.94 11.72 7.93
C ARG A 292 23.96 12.77 7.44
N LYS A 293 23.03 12.40 6.56
CA LYS A 293 21.98 13.30 6.05
C LYS A 293 21.17 13.89 7.21
N PHE A 294 20.60 13.05 8.08
CA PHE A 294 19.77 13.54 9.19
C PHE A 294 20.59 14.36 10.19
N SER A 295 21.83 13.98 10.50
CA SER A 295 22.72 14.78 11.37
C SER A 295 23.14 16.12 10.76
N THR A 296 23.07 16.28 9.43
CA THR A 296 23.43 17.54 8.75
C THR A 296 22.28 18.54 8.75
N TYR A 297 21.03 18.06 8.67
CA TYR A 297 19.85 18.87 8.52
C TYR A 297 18.93 18.74 9.74
N SER A 298 18.94 19.75 10.62
CA SER A 298 18.15 19.74 11.87
C SER A 298 16.66 19.50 11.63
N HIS A 299 16.07 20.16 10.64
CA HIS A 299 14.65 20.00 10.29
C HIS A 299 14.30 18.55 9.88
N LEU A 300 15.23 17.79 9.29
CA LEU A 300 15.02 16.37 8.99
C LEU A 300 15.09 15.52 10.26
N THR A 301 15.99 15.86 11.18
CA THR A 301 16.03 15.23 12.50
C THR A 301 14.73 15.47 13.26
N ASP A 302 14.22 16.71 13.29
CA ASP A 302 12.95 17.03 13.94
C ASP A 302 11.78 16.28 13.30
N MET A 303 11.75 16.21 11.97
CA MET A 303 10.76 15.42 11.22
C MET A 303 10.86 13.92 11.53
N LEU A 304 12.06 13.38 11.71
CA LEU A 304 12.24 11.98 12.11
C LEU A 304 11.74 11.74 13.53
N LEU A 305 12.05 12.65 14.46
CA LEU A 305 11.60 12.56 15.85
C LEU A 305 10.08 12.71 15.99
N SER A 306 9.43 13.53 15.16
CA SER A 306 7.97 13.67 15.17
C SER A 306 7.24 12.39 14.77
N THR A 307 7.95 11.36 14.29
CA THR A 307 7.39 10.05 13.98
C THR A 307 7.49 9.05 15.12
N ALA A 308 7.96 9.45 16.30
CA ALA A 308 8.05 8.57 17.47
C ALA A 308 6.72 7.83 17.73
N GLY A 309 6.81 6.54 18.05
CA GLY A 309 5.64 5.65 18.17
C GLY A 309 5.03 5.16 16.85
N SER A 310 5.50 5.63 15.69
CA SER A 310 5.03 5.17 14.36
C SER A 310 6.04 4.23 13.68
N VAL A 311 5.56 3.33 12.83
CA VAL A 311 6.38 2.49 11.94
C VAL A 311 6.63 3.21 10.63
N LEU A 312 7.91 3.36 10.25
CA LEU A 312 8.32 4.01 9.01
C LEU A 312 8.45 2.99 7.87
N VAL A 313 7.87 3.33 6.73
CA VAL A 313 7.70 2.42 5.59
C VAL A 313 8.13 3.10 4.30
N GLU A 314 9.18 2.60 3.64
CA GLU A 314 9.49 3.04 2.29
C GLU A 314 8.55 2.34 1.30
N ALA A 315 7.51 3.03 0.84
CA ALA A 315 6.42 2.50 0.03
C ALA A 315 6.77 2.34 -1.47
N SER A 316 7.98 1.85 -1.77
CA SER A 316 8.42 1.57 -3.14
C SER A 316 7.80 0.27 -3.67
N PRO A 317 7.01 0.31 -4.76
CA PRO A 317 6.30 -0.85 -5.30
C PRO A 317 7.20 -1.85 -6.04
N HIS A 318 8.49 -1.54 -6.20
CA HIS A 318 9.44 -2.32 -6.99
C HIS A 318 10.69 -2.72 -6.22
N ASP A 319 10.94 -2.12 -5.06
CA ASP A 319 12.11 -2.42 -4.23
C ASP A 319 11.67 -3.29 -3.05
N LEU A 320 11.91 -4.59 -3.16
CA LEU A 320 11.58 -5.57 -2.11
C LEU A 320 12.65 -5.62 -1.00
N PHE A 321 13.79 -4.96 -1.17
CA PHE A 321 14.85 -4.98 -0.16
C PHE A 321 14.78 -3.72 0.70
N TRP A 322 14.90 -2.55 0.10
CA TRP A 322 14.87 -1.28 0.84
C TRP A 322 13.43 -0.86 1.18
N GLY A 323 12.50 -1.16 0.27
CA GLY A 323 11.09 -0.82 0.38
C GLY A 323 10.19 -1.94 0.88
N GLY A 324 8.91 -1.58 1.00
CA GLY A 324 7.82 -2.44 1.47
C GLY A 324 7.22 -3.37 0.42
N GLY A 325 7.56 -3.23 -0.87
CA GLY A 325 6.89 -3.98 -1.95
C GLY A 325 5.51 -3.41 -2.28
N ARG A 326 4.69 -4.13 -3.06
CA ARG A 326 3.32 -3.69 -3.44
C ARG A 326 2.24 -4.16 -2.46
N GLU A 327 2.44 -5.34 -1.91
CA GLU A 327 1.51 -6.08 -1.06
C GLU A 327 2.07 -6.31 0.34
N GLY A 328 3.24 -5.75 0.61
CA GLY A 328 3.94 -5.95 1.86
C GLY A 328 4.81 -7.16 1.91
N GLU A 329 5.42 -7.47 0.79
CA GLU A 329 6.38 -8.53 0.62
C GLU A 329 7.84 -8.01 0.74
N GLY A 330 8.03 -6.69 0.81
CA GLY A 330 9.34 -6.06 0.90
C GLY A 330 9.87 -5.97 2.34
N MET A 331 11.18 -6.10 2.49
CA MET A 331 11.86 -6.18 3.79
C MET A 331 11.90 -4.83 4.53
N ASN A 332 11.65 -3.71 3.83
CA ASN A 332 11.62 -2.35 4.37
C ASN A 332 12.90 -1.99 5.16
N TYR A 333 14.07 -2.40 4.66
CA TYR A 333 15.32 -2.09 5.35
C TYR A 333 15.53 -0.59 5.54
N LEU A 334 15.08 0.27 4.62
CA LEU A 334 15.26 1.72 4.76
C LEU A 334 14.43 2.28 5.91
N GLY A 335 13.15 1.89 6.01
CA GLY A 335 12.29 2.25 7.13
C GLY A 335 12.86 1.78 8.47
N ARG A 336 13.39 0.54 8.53
CA ARG A 336 14.06 0.00 9.72
C ARG A 336 15.29 0.81 10.13
N LEU A 337 16.13 1.20 9.19
CA LEU A 337 17.31 2.03 9.46
C LEU A 337 16.93 3.42 10.01
N LEU A 338 15.84 4.01 9.51
CA LEU A 338 15.34 5.30 10.01
C LEU A 338 14.78 5.18 11.43
N MET A 339 14.05 4.10 11.74
CA MET A 339 13.55 3.84 13.10
C MET A 339 14.69 3.54 14.08
N GLN A 340 15.73 2.83 13.63
CA GLN A 340 16.96 2.66 14.41
C GLN A 340 17.61 4.01 14.70
N LEU A 341 17.77 4.86 13.68
CA LEU A 341 18.35 6.19 13.84
C LEU A 341 17.52 7.06 14.79
N ARG A 342 16.19 7.00 14.69
CA ARG A 342 15.26 7.70 15.60
C ARG A 342 15.50 7.27 17.05
N SER A 343 15.60 5.96 17.29
CA SER A 343 15.85 5.39 18.63
C SER A 343 17.20 5.85 19.19
N GLU A 344 18.26 5.87 18.37
CA GLU A 344 19.57 6.37 18.78
C GLU A 344 19.54 7.85 19.18
N ILE A 345 18.81 8.67 18.43
CA ILE A 345 18.68 10.12 18.74
C ILE A 345 17.88 10.31 20.03
N LEU A 346 16.75 9.62 20.20
CA LEU A 346 15.92 9.69 21.42
C LEU A 346 16.69 9.23 22.67
N GLY A 347 17.42 8.12 22.58
CA GLY A 347 18.26 7.64 23.69
C GLY A 347 19.40 8.61 24.04
N THR A 348 19.96 9.31 23.05
CA THR A 348 20.98 10.35 23.29
C THR A 348 20.38 11.56 24.00
N ILE A 349 19.12 11.92 23.70
CA ILE A 349 18.42 13.03 24.36
C ILE A 349 18.09 12.67 25.82
N GLN A 350 17.57 11.47 26.10
CA GLN A 350 17.25 11.03 27.46
C GLN A 350 18.50 11.00 28.36
N THR A 351 19.62 10.47 27.84
CA THR A 351 20.90 10.45 28.57
C THR A 351 21.49 11.85 28.79
N ALA A 352 21.30 12.79 27.86
CA ALA A 352 21.72 14.18 28.04
C ALA A 352 20.88 14.93 29.10
N VAL A 353 19.58 14.62 29.21
CA VAL A 353 18.69 15.18 30.23
C VAL A 353 19.03 14.63 31.62
N GLU A 354 19.34 13.34 31.74
CA GLU A 354 19.72 12.71 33.01
C GLU A 354 21.07 13.19 33.55
N VAL A 355 21.99 13.62 32.68
CA VAL A 355 23.31 14.16 33.07
C VAL A 355 23.26 15.69 33.31
N GLY A 356 22.15 16.35 32.97
CA GLY A 356 21.99 17.81 32.92
C GLY A 356 21.47 18.51 34.19
N GLU A 357 21.17 17.81 35.28
CA GLU A 357 20.85 18.44 36.58
C GLU A 357 22.00 18.30 37.59
N PRO A 358 22.72 19.40 37.85
CA PRO A 358 23.21 19.71 39.18
C PRO A 358 22.53 20.98 39.70
N ALA A 359 22.06 20.92 40.95
CA ALA A 359 21.71 22.10 41.75
C ALA A 359 22.93 23.00 42.01
#